data_AF-A0A972W099-F1
#
_entry.id   AF-A0A972W099-F1
#
_cell.length_a   1.000
_cell.length_b   1.000
_cell.length_c   1.000
_cell.angle_alpha   90.00
_cell.angle_beta   90.00
_cell.angle_gamma   90.00
#
_symmetry.space_group_name_H-M   'P 1'
#
loop_
_entity.id
_entity.type
_entity.pdbx_description
1 polymer ?
#
loop_
_entity_poly.entity_id
_entity_poly.type
_entity_poly.pdbx_seq_one_letter_code
_entity_poly.pdbx_strand_id
1 'polypeptide(L)'
;MQYSVRIIFICSFLVLIFANCTPKDKNSFSLSGKVTFLNNNFLVLSKVDDLQKKTTTIIDTLRVNKRGEFNAVYFLQPNIYQLTFDTKTIQLAIDKGQNIIINGNTTEDLDIKGSVDTQLLNDYEAFRIASLNKLVTSVRREIKELSKVGSNETEIATLR
;
A
#
# COMPACT_ATOMS: atom_id res chain seq x y z
N MET A 1 64.76 4.84 2.94
CA MET A 1 63.84 5.43 3.96
C MET A 1 62.87 6.50 3.41
N GLN A 2 63.13 7.15 2.26
CA GLN A 2 62.20 8.15 1.69
C GLN A 2 60.95 7.57 1.01
N TYR A 3 61.03 6.36 0.45
CA TYR A 3 59.90 5.72 -0.26
C TYR A 3 58.80 5.23 0.68
N SER A 4 59.15 4.81 1.89
CA SER A 4 58.21 4.32 2.91
C SER A 4 57.28 5.42 3.41
N VAL A 5 57.77 6.66 3.50
CA VAL A 5 56.98 7.83 3.95
C VAL A 5 55.97 8.27 2.88
N ARG A 6 56.32 8.16 1.59
CA ARG A 6 55.41 8.46 0.47
C ARG A 6 54.26 7.45 0.36
N ILE A 7 54.50 6.17 0.63
CA ILE A 7 53.45 5.13 0.59
C ILE A 7 52.45 5.31 1.75
N ILE A 8 52.92 5.66 2.95
CA ILE A 8 52.06 5.94 4.11
C ILE A 8 51.14 7.15 3.83
N PHE A 9 51.66 8.18 3.15
CA PHE A 9 50.87 9.37 2.79
C PHE A 9 49.77 9.07 1.75
N ILE A 10 50.05 8.18 0.79
CA ILE A 10 49.07 7.75 -0.23
C ILE A 10 47.99 6.84 0.39
N CYS A 11 48.37 5.95 1.31
CA CYS A 11 47.40 5.11 2.04
C CYS A 11 46.48 5.95 2.95
N SER A 12 46.99 7.01 3.59
CA SER A 12 46.18 7.90 4.43
C SER A 12 45.15 8.70 3.63
N PHE A 13 45.41 9.00 2.35
CA PHE A 13 44.47 9.74 1.49
C PHE A 13 43.36 8.84 0.94
N LEU A 14 43.61 7.54 0.76
CA LEU A 14 42.63 6.58 0.24
C LEU A 14 41.54 6.22 1.26
N VAL A 15 41.85 6.27 2.56
CA VAL A 15 40.87 5.96 3.65
C VAL A 15 39.79 7.04 3.77
N LEU A 16 40.08 8.30 3.40
CA LEU A 16 39.12 9.41 3.48
C LEU A 16 38.01 9.34 2.43
N ILE A 17 38.19 8.56 1.35
CA ILE A 17 37.23 8.48 0.24
C ILE A 17 36.07 7.49 0.54
N PHE A 18 36.25 6.58 1.51
CA PHE A 18 35.22 5.60 1.88
C PHE A 18 34.28 6.06 3.01
N ALA A 19 34.50 7.23 3.61
CA ALA A 19 33.69 7.72 4.73
C ALA A 19 32.36 8.39 4.32
N ASN A 20 32.11 8.60 3.02
CA ASN A 20 30.90 9.26 2.51
C ASN A 20 29.87 8.28 1.92
N CYS A 21 29.71 7.10 2.51
CA CYS A 21 28.50 6.32 2.31
C CYS A 21 27.42 6.85 3.26
N THR A 22 26.79 7.97 2.89
CA THR A 22 25.65 8.50 3.65
C THR A 22 24.57 7.42 3.66
N PRO A 23 24.14 6.90 4.83
CA PRO A 23 23.06 5.93 4.87
C PRO A 23 21.83 6.56 4.22
N LYS A 24 21.29 5.89 3.20
CA LYS A 24 20.05 6.29 2.53
C LYS A 24 19.01 6.59 3.60
N ASP A 25 18.46 7.79 3.56
CA ASP A 25 17.53 8.28 4.58
C ASP A 25 16.38 7.27 4.73
N LYS A 26 16.35 6.59 5.87
CA LYS A 26 15.38 5.53 6.14
C LYS A 26 13.96 6.09 6.24
N ASN A 27 13.78 7.41 6.31
CA ASN A 27 12.49 8.06 6.45
C ASN A 27 11.75 8.28 5.12
N SER A 28 12.06 7.50 4.09
CA SER A 28 11.38 7.59 2.80
C SER A 28 10.76 6.26 2.37
N PHE A 29 9.76 6.32 1.51
CA PHE A 29 9.30 5.17 0.74
C PHE A 29 9.21 5.56 -0.74
N SER A 30 9.28 4.57 -1.62
CA SER A 30 9.05 4.78 -3.06
C SER A 30 7.75 4.12 -3.50
N LEU A 31 7.10 4.76 -4.46
CA LEU A 31 5.90 4.27 -5.13
C LEU A 31 6.19 4.28 -6.63
N SER A 32 6.17 3.11 -7.24
CA SER A 32 6.48 2.94 -8.66
C SER A 32 5.60 1.89 -9.30
N GLY A 33 5.52 1.88 -10.62
CA GLY A 33 4.66 0.91 -11.27
C GLY A 33 4.38 1.19 -12.73
N LYS A 34 3.61 0.27 -13.31
CA LYS A 34 3.08 0.38 -14.67
C LYS A 34 1.64 -0.11 -14.72
N VAL A 35 0.73 0.77 -15.13
CA VAL A 35 -0.66 0.44 -15.45
C VAL A 35 -0.99 0.93 -16.85
N THR A 36 -1.17 0.01 -17.79
CA THR A 36 -1.19 0.30 -19.23
C THR A 36 -2.45 1.05 -19.68
N PHE A 37 -3.63 0.62 -19.20
CA PHE A 37 -4.92 1.15 -19.62
C PHE A 37 -5.59 1.92 -18.48
N LEU A 38 -5.17 3.17 -18.32
CA LEU A 38 -5.82 4.14 -17.43
C LEU A 38 -6.64 5.15 -18.25
N ASN A 39 -7.78 5.57 -17.71
CA ASN A 39 -8.58 6.63 -18.31
C ASN A 39 -7.93 8.00 -18.07
N ASN A 40 -7.31 8.19 -16.90
CA ASN A 40 -6.57 9.38 -16.54
C ASN A 40 -5.06 9.11 -16.55
N ASN A 41 -4.28 10.14 -16.91
CA ASN A 41 -2.82 10.09 -16.88
C ASN A 41 -2.23 10.50 -15.53
N PHE A 42 -2.98 10.32 -14.44
CA PHE A 42 -2.54 10.63 -13.10
C PHE A 42 -3.16 9.69 -12.07
N LEU A 43 -2.49 9.57 -10.93
CA LEU A 43 -2.95 8.88 -9.74
C LEU A 43 -3.05 9.89 -8.61
N VAL A 44 -3.96 9.69 -7.66
CA VAL A 44 -4.07 10.55 -6.48
C VAL A 44 -3.61 9.77 -5.26
N LEU A 45 -2.55 10.27 -4.60
CA LEU A 45 -2.10 9.78 -3.31
C LEU A 45 -2.76 10.60 -2.21
N SER A 46 -3.47 9.92 -1.31
CA SER A 46 -4.10 10.53 -0.15
C SER A 46 -3.68 9.81 1.13
N LYS A 47 -3.63 10.53 2.25
CA LYS A 47 -3.46 9.96 3.58
C LYS A 47 -4.84 9.73 4.20
N VAL A 48 -5.04 8.61 4.89
CA VAL A 48 -6.24 8.39 5.69
C VAL A 48 -6.11 9.10 7.03
N ASP A 49 -7.07 9.98 7.32
CA ASP A 49 -7.10 10.75 8.58
C ASP A 49 -7.91 10.03 9.66
N ASP A 50 -9.04 9.44 9.27
CA ASP A 50 -9.93 8.69 10.16
C ASP A 50 -10.54 7.51 9.40
N LEU A 51 -10.19 6.29 9.83
CA LEU A 51 -10.67 5.04 9.23
C LEU A 51 -12.18 4.84 9.42
N GLN A 52 -12.76 5.31 10.53
CA GLN A 52 -14.18 5.13 10.82
C GLN A 52 -15.04 6.12 10.04
N LYS A 53 -14.59 7.37 9.97
CA LYS A 53 -15.28 8.45 9.23
C LYS A 53 -14.96 8.44 7.74
N LYS A 54 -13.98 7.62 7.31
CA LYS A 54 -13.51 7.52 5.93
C LYS A 54 -13.04 8.87 5.37
N THR A 55 -12.41 9.69 6.20
CA THR A 55 -11.87 10.98 5.79
C THR A 55 -10.42 10.84 5.37
N THR A 56 -10.05 11.57 4.31
CA THR A 56 -8.70 11.55 3.75
C THR A 56 -8.24 12.96 3.39
N THR A 57 -6.93 13.14 3.37
CA THR A 57 -6.27 14.36 2.90
C THR A 57 -5.42 14.03 1.68
N ILE A 58 -5.64 14.75 0.58
CA ILE A 58 -4.83 14.60 -0.64
C ILE A 58 -3.41 15.07 -0.34
N ILE A 59 -2.43 14.23 -0.68
CA ILE A 59 -1.02 14.51 -0.50
C ILE A 59 -0.37 14.91 -1.83
N ASP A 60 -0.65 14.17 -2.90
CA ASP A 60 -0.02 14.39 -4.20
C ASP A 60 -0.88 13.83 -5.34
N THR A 61 -0.61 14.34 -6.55
CA THR A 61 -1.16 13.84 -7.81
C THR A 61 0.00 13.38 -8.69
N LEU A 62 0.23 12.08 -8.76
CA LEU A 62 1.33 11.47 -9.48
C LEU A 62 1.00 11.41 -10.96
N ARG A 63 1.86 11.98 -11.81
CA ARG A 63 1.70 11.88 -13.26
C ARG A 63 2.11 10.49 -13.76
N VAL A 64 1.28 9.92 -14.62
CA VAL A 64 1.55 8.70 -15.37
C VAL A 64 1.99 9.07 -16.78
N ASN A 65 3.06 8.44 -17.28
CA ASN A 65 3.56 8.71 -18.62
C ASN A 65 2.72 7.99 -19.70
N LYS A 66 3.03 8.24 -20.98
CA LYS A 66 2.31 7.63 -22.13
C LYS A 66 2.43 6.10 -22.20
N ARG A 67 3.34 5.48 -21.44
CA ARG A 67 3.53 4.03 -21.34
C ARG A 67 2.82 3.42 -20.14
N GLY A 68 2.09 4.22 -19.36
CA GLY A 68 1.43 3.78 -18.14
C GLY A 68 2.36 3.75 -16.91
N GLU A 69 3.58 4.26 -17.02
CA GLU A 69 4.58 4.17 -15.94
C GLU A 69 4.53 5.40 -15.03
N PHE A 70 4.75 5.18 -13.73
CA PHE A 70 4.87 6.21 -12.72
C PHE A 70 5.95 5.82 -11.71
N ASN A 71 6.56 6.84 -11.09
CA ASN A 71 7.57 6.67 -10.06
C ASN A 71 7.66 7.94 -9.20
N ALA A 72 7.63 7.78 -7.89
CA ALA A 72 7.75 8.85 -6.92
C ALA A 72 8.43 8.35 -5.63
N VAL A 73 9.08 9.27 -4.93
CA VAL A 73 9.70 9.03 -3.61
C VAL A 73 9.14 10.05 -2.63
N TYR A 74 8.69 9.56 -1.47
CA TYR A 74 8.03 10.36 -0.46
C TYR A 74 8.78 10.27 0.88
N PHE A 75 8.87 11.40 1.57
CA PHE A 75 9.43 11.52 2.92
C PHE A 75 8.31 11.80 3.92
N LEU A 76 7.31 10.91 3.95
CA LEU A 76 6.14 11.04 4.81
C LEU A 76 6.22 10.06 5.99
N GLN A 77 5.41 10.32 7.01
CA GLN A 77 5.34 9.45 8.18
C GLN A 77 4.64 8.12 7.87
N PRO A 78 4.96 7.03 8.57
CA PRO A 78 4.23 5.77 8.45
C PRO A 78 2.73 5.98 8.69
N ASN A 79 1.90 5.46 7.79
CA ASN A 79 0.45 5.59 7.88
C ASN A 79 -0.29 4.66 6.92
N ILE A 80 -1.62 4.72 6.99
CA ILE A 80 -2.49 4.22 5.94
C ILE A 80 -2.64 5.33 4.88
N TYR A 81 -2.29 4.97 3.65
CA TYR A 81 -2.47 5.79 2.46
C TYR A 81 -3.49 5.14 1.53
N GLN A 82 -4.01 5.94 0.62
CA GLN A 82 -4.84 5.52 -0.48
C GLN A 82 -4.22 5.99 -1.78
N LEU A 83 -4.18 5.09 -2.75
CA LEU A 83 -3.80 5.41 -4.12
C LEU A 83 -5.01 5.17 -5.03
N THR A 84 -5.49 6.24 -5.64
CA THR A 84 -6.65 6.20 -6.52
C THR A 84 -6.20 6.21 -7.98
N PHE A 85 -6.64 5.19 -8.72
CA PHE A 85 -6.52 5.02 -10.16
C PHE A 85 -7.91 5.20 -10.76
N ASP A 86 -8.15 6.29 -11.49
CA ASP A 86 -9.49 6.59 -12.02
C ASP A 86 -10.59 6.54 -10.92
N THR A 87 -11.41 5.48 -10.92
CA THR A 87 -12.47 5.21 -9.93
C THR A 87 -12.08 4.16 -8.88
N LYS A 88 -10.99 3.41 -9.11
CA LYS A 88 -10.50 2.37 -8.20
C LYS A 88 -9.58 2.99 -7.17
N THR A 89 -9.80 2.67 -5.90
CA THR A 89 -8.89 3.07 -4.82
C THR A 89 -8.35 1.83 -4.12
N ILE A 90 -7.03 1.78 -3.94
CA ILE A 90 -6.37 0.77 -3.13
C ILE A 90 -5.87 1.41 -1.83
N GLN A 91 -5.85 0.63 -0.76
CA GLN A 91 -5.32 1.04 0.52
C GLN A 91 -3.92 0.46 0.70
N LEU A 92 -2.99 1.29 1.17
CA LEU A 92 -1.59 0.94 1.37
C LEU A 92 -1.23 1.24 2.82
N ALA A 93 -0.81 0.23 3.57
CA ALA A 93 -0.12 0.46 4.84
C ALA A 93 1.36 0.64 4.52
N ILE A 94 1.86 1.86 4.73
CA ILE A 94 3.20 2.24 4.30
C ILE A 94 4.06 2.56 5.52
N ASP A 95 5.21 1.89 5.60
CA ASP A 95 6.27 2.21 6.54
C ASP A 95 7.54 2.64 5.79
N LYS A 96 8.50 3.13 6.56
CA LYS A 96 9.82 3.59 6.18
C LYS A 96 10.64 2.53 5.44
N GLY A 97 11.32 2.96 4.39
CA GLY A 97 12.24 2.15 3.59
C GLY A 97 11.56 1.19 2.60
N GLN A 98 10.24 1.25 2.45
CA GLN A 98 9.51 0.38 1.53
C GLN A 98 9.63 0.85 0.07
N ASN A 99 9.73 -0.12 -0.84
CA ASN A 99 9.72 0.14 -2.29
C ASN A 99 8.50 -0.52 -2.89
N ILE A 100 7.42 0.24 -2.95
CA ILE A 100 6.11 -0.25 -3.37
C ILE A 100 6.06 -0.25 -4.89
N ILE A 101 5.78 -1.42 -5.46
CA ILE A 101 5.66 -1.63 -6.90
C ILE A 101 4.23 -2.07 -7.18
N ILE A 102 3.55 -1.35 -8.07
CA ILE A 102 2.17 -1.64 -8.46
C ILE A 102 2.12 -1.82 -9.97
N ASN A 103 1.79 -3.01 -10.43
CA ASN A 103 1.69 -3.32 -11.84
C ASN A 103 0.31 -3.85 -12.20
N GLY A 104 -0.16 -3.58 -13.40
CA GLY A 104 -1.39 -4.14 -13.91
C GLY A 104 -1.59 -3.77 -15.37
N ASN A 105 -2.47 -4.47 -16.06
CA ASN A 105 -2.89 -4.02 -17.37
C ASN A 105 -3.98 -2.94 -17.25
N THR A 106 -4.90 -3.13 -16.31
CA THR A 106 -6.05 -2.28 -15.96
C THR A 106 -6.08 -2.02 -14.45
N THR A 107 -7.11 -1.33 -13.96
CA THR A 107 -7.31 -1.08 -12.53
C THR A 107 -7.90 -2.27 -11.75
N GLU A 108 -8.36 -3.32 -12.44
CA GLU A 108 -8.97 -4.50 -11.80
C GLU A 108 -7.99 -5.67 -11.59
N ASP A 109 -6.83 -5.62 -12.23
CA ASP A 109 -5.78 -6.65 -12.19
C ASP A 109 -4.47 -6.11 -11.60
N LEU A 110 -4.58 -5.24 -10.59
CA LEU A 110 -3.43 -4.65 -9.92
C LEU A 110 -2.72 -5.68 -9.01
N ASP A 111 -1.43 -5.91 -9.27
CA ASP A 111 -0.48 -6.64 -8.44
C ASP A 111 0.36 -5.65 -7.63
N ILE A 112 0.31 -5.74 -6.30
CA ILE A 112 0.98 -4.83 -5.37
C ILE A 112 2.05 -5.60 -4.61
N LYS A 113 3.29 -5.12 -4.67
CA LYS A 113 4.46 -5.74 -4.03
C LYS A 113 5.31 -4.71 -3.28
N GLY A 114 6.17 -5.20 -2.40
CA GLY A 114 7.21 -4.38 -1.76
C GLY A 114 6.78 -3.63 -0.50
N SER A 115 5.59 -3.92 0.03
CA SER A 115 5.16 -3.53 1.38
C SER A 115 4.61 -4.75 2.11
N VAL A 116 5.32 -5.17 3.16
CA VAL A 116 4.88 -6.26 4.05
C VAL A 116 3.63 -5.84 4.82
N ASP A 117 3.57 -4.57 5.26
CA ASP A 117 2.45 -4.06 6.03
C ASP A 117 1.17 -3.99 5.18
N THR A 118 1.29 -3.64 3.89
CA THR A 118 0.15 -3.68 2.96
C THR A 118 -0.35 -5.11 2.78
N GLN A 119 0.54 -6.10 2.71
CA GLN A 119 0.11 -7.51 2.65
C GLN A 119 -0.63 -7.92 3.92
N LEU A 120 -0.09 -7.59 5.10
CA LEU A 120 -0.73 -7.89 6.38
C LEU A 120 -2.11 -7.22 6.51
N LEU A 121 -2.24 -5.97 6.04
CA LEU A 121 -3.50 -5.26 6.00
C LEU A 121 -4.52 -5.99 5.11
N ASN A 122 -4.11 -6.42 3.91
CA ASN A 122 -4.98 -7.13 2.98
C ASN A 122 -5.43 -8.48 3.53
N ASP A 123 -4.51 -9.23 4.14
CA ASP A 123 -4.80 -10.53 4.77
C ASP A 123 -5.79 -10.36 5.94
N TYR A 124 -5.59 -9.33 6.75
CA TYR A 124 -6.52 -8.97 7.82
C TYR A 124 -7.91 -8.61 7.27
N GLU A 125 -8.00 -7.77 6.25
CA GLU A 125 -9.28 -7.39 5.65
C GLU A 125 -10.01 -8.57 5.02
N ALA A 126 -9.29 -9.48 4.36
CA ALA A 126 -9.86 -10.72 3.84
C ALA A 126 -10.45 -11.58 4.97
N PHE A 127 -9.71 -11.76 6.06
CA PHE A 127 -10.19 -12.46 7.25
C PHE A 127 -11.42 -11.78 7.88
N ARG A 128 -11.38 -10.44 7.99
CA ARG A 128 -12.48 -9.63 8.55
C ARG A 128 -13.76 -9.79 7.73
N ILE A 129 -13.66 -9.71 6.40
CA ILE A 129 -14.79 -9.88 5.48
C ILE A 129 -15.34 -11.30 5.57
N ALA A 130 -14.47 -12.33 5.56
CA ALA A 130 -14.89 -13.72 5.68
C ALA A 130 -15.61 -13.99 7.02
N SER A 131 -15.08 -13.45 8.11
CA SER A 131 -15.67 -13.56 9.45
C SER A 131 -17.02 -12.87 9.51
N LEU A 132 -17.13 -11.63 9.00
CA LEU A 132 -18.40 -10.90 8.94
C LEU A 132 -19.44 -11.65 8.12
N ASN A 133 -19.03 -12.21 6.98
CA ASN A 133 -19.93 -12.98 6.13
C ASN A 133 -20.45 -14.23 6.84
N LYS A 134 -19.54 -14.98 7.50
CA LYS A 134 -19.88 -16.22 8.21
C LYS A 134 -20.77 -15.99 9.43
N LEU A 135 -20.48 -14.96 10.22
CA LEU A 135 -21.10 -14.76 11.54
C LEU A 135 -22.34 -13.88 11.49
N VAL A 136 -22.48 -13.02 10.47
CA VAL A 136 -23.52 -11.99 10.44
C VAL A 136 -24.28 -12.00 9.12
N THR A 137 -23.58 -11.79 7.99
CA THR A 137 -24.27 -11.53 6.72
C THR A 137 -25.05 -12.74 6.22
N SER A 138 -24.47 -13.95 6.29
CA SER A 138 -25.15 -15.19 5.90
C SER A 138 -26.38 -15.46 6.77
N VAL A 139 -26.22 -15.38 8.10
CA VAL A 139 -27.28 -15.62 9.09
C VAL A 139 -28.44 -14.64 8.90
N ARG A 140 -28.14 -13.34 8.77
CA ARG A 140 -29.17 -12.32 8.52
C ARG A 140 -29.90 -12.55 7.20
N ARG A 141 -29.20 -12.99 6.16
CA ARG A 141 -29.81 -13.33 4.87
C ARG A 141 -30.75 -14.52 5.02
N GLU A 142 -30.35 -15.56 5.73
CA GLU A 142 -31.19 -16.73 5.99
C GLU A 142 -32.46 -16.37 6.76
N ILE A 143 -32.34 -15.63 7.86
CA ILE A 143 -33.49 -15.11 8.61
C ILE A 143 -34.42 -14.30 7.71
N LYS A 144 -33.86 -13.43 6.86
CA LYS A 144 -34.64 -12.60 5.93
C LYS A 144 -35.40 -13.46 4.92
N GLU A 145 -34.79 -14.51 4.37
CA GLU A 145 -35.49 -15.39 3.43
C GLU A 145 -36.58 -16.23 4.13
N LEU A 146 -36.30 -16.79 5.32
CA LEU A 146 -37.31 -17.52 6.13
C LEU A 146 -38.50 -16.62 6.49
N SER A 147 -38.25 -15.35 6.83
CA SER A 147 -39.31 -14.39 7.16
C SER A 147 -40.24 -14.05 5.98
N LYS A 148 -39.77 -14.18 4.73
CA LYS A 148 -40.59 -13.93 3.53
C LYS A 148 -41.48 -15.13 3.16
N VAL A 149 -41.05 -16.34 3.50
CA VAL A 149 -41.75 -17.58 3.16
C VAL A 149 -42.87 -17.90 4.18
N GLY A 150 -43.03 -17.07 5.22
CA GLY A 150 -43.99 -17.31 6.29
C GLY A 150 -43.57 -18.45 7.22
N SER A 151 -42.26 -18.77 7.27
CA SER A 151 -41.72 -19.82 8.12
C SER A 151 -41.92 -19.53 9.60
N ASN A 152 -42.06 -20.61 10.37
CA ASN A 152 -42.43 -20.64 11.78
C ASN A 152 -41.37 -19.92 12.64
N GLU A 153 -41.78 -19.04 13.57
CA GLU A 153 -40.90 -18.23 14.44
C GLU A 153 -39.81 -19.06 15.15
N THR A 154 -40.11 -20.33 15.43
CA THR A 154 -39.19 -21.32 16.01
C THR A 154 -37.93 -21.59 15.17
N GLU A 155 -38.03 -21.56 13.84
CA GLU A 155 -36.92 -21.81 12.92
C GLU A 155 -36.01 -20.58 12.78
N ILE A 156 -36.56 -19.39 13.00
CA ILE A 156 -35.80 -18.13 13.06
C ILE A 156 -35.08 -18.01 14.41
N ALA A 157 -35.68 -18.51 15.50
CA ALA A 157 -35.10 -18.44 16.85
C ALA A 157 -33.82 -19.26 17.01
N THR A 158 -33.64 -20.36 16.27
CA THR A 158 -32.42 -21.20 16.32
C THR A 158 -31.22 -20.56 15.63
N LEU A 159 -31.44 -19.51 14.83
CA LEU A 159 -30.40 -18.77 14.10
C LEU A 159 -29.96 -17.48 14.82
N ARG A 160 -30.61 -17.09 15.91
CA ARG A 160 -30.30 -15.89 16.72
C ARG A 160 -29.34 -16.23 17.85
#